data_AF-A0A957Z3Y2-F1
#
_entry.id   AF-A0A957Z3Y2-F1
#
_cell.length_a   1.000
_cell.length_b   1.000
_cell.length_c   1.000
_cell.angle_alpha   90.00
_cell.angle_beta   90.00
_cell.angle_gamma   90.00
#
_symmetry.space_group_name_H-M   'P 1'
#
loop_
_entity.id
_entity.type
_entity.pdbx_description
1 polymer ?
#
loop_
_entity_poly.entity_id
_entity_poly.type
_entity_poly.pdbx_seq_one_letter_code
_entity_poly.pdbx_strand_id
1 'polypeptide(L)'
;MMLQTLTTQSIHPLRRWLKARRTYVLRCALIIGLLLPSIGQMTLVQVASAQATADDAISRTIGFAQINSVVAGDTITFDWTTSYEVGNIGFNILAETEDGIVQVNDDLIPSGALGHLEPQHYAFTATVDATAFSIQSIDGEGELSEVGPYAVGTVWGDAPSTEEVDWAAVRADQSEQEVARETDRVNQVNAALASIAGPAPDADEPLVEQSAGILADYTTYLPMLSGAADRNATDMVAAEVAADNAAQLAAGARIELLVKQDGIYRVTYEDLLAANFDLTGVTSAYLALTNQDVPVRMRVVPARAFGPGAYIEFFGEGLDTLYTDTNVYVLRVDRSLAFRTYRNLTSPDTTKTAPTYYVEEYEVEENGGFATTSPTDDPWYMSYLLVTNGKAKSTTYTFNGVDHVAADSGVQAQVSVSAWGLIDDDHELAVRVNNVEIAKESFYGRPLHTVTGSIAPAALDRASNTLTWELSMGHGNTRDGLALESYHVSYPRKFVVDDRFITFDGDAGLYRVENMTGGEAVVYSYYRNRLWRMESTIASAGDGTLLFPGWGADATYYVTSTDLLLKPGIRAGRVPVDIDSGQYDYVIISHPNFIDSLAPLVNKRTAEN
;
A
#
# COMPACT_ATOMS: atom_id res chain seq x y z
N MET A 1 -13.02 42.12 13.83
CA MET A 1 -13.39 42.11 12.40
C MET A 1 -12.13 41.84 11.60
N MET A 2 -11.83 40.56 11.37
CA MET A 2 -10.94 40.04 10.34
C MET A 2 -11.04 38.51 10.45
N LEU A 3 -11.97 37.94 9.67
CA LEU A 3 -12.01 36.51 9.38
C LEU A 3 -10.88 36.23 8.40
N GLN A 4 -9.92 35.38 8.78
CA GLN A 4 -9.05 34.71 7.83
C GLN A 4 -9.82 33.54 7.23
N THR A 5 -9.98 33.57 5.92
CA THR A 5 -10.51 32.51 5.07
C THR A 5 -9.59 31.29 5.14
N LEU A 6 -10.04 30.22 5.80
CA LEU A 6 -9.48 28.89 5.67
C LEU A 6 -9.86 28.35 4.29
N THR A 7 -8.91 28.34 3.35
CA THR A 7 -8.99 27.54 2.13
C THR A 7 -8.75 26.08 2.50
N THR A 8 -9.84 25.32 2.58
CA THR A 8 -9.79 23.86 2.71
C THR A 8 -9.13 23.23 1.49
N GLN A 9 -7.98 22.60 1.67
CA GLN A 9 -7.40 21.63 0.73
C GLN A 9 -8.43 20.51 0.47
N SER A 10 -8.69 20.27 -0.81
CA SER A 10 -9.59 19.24 -1.32
C SER A 10 -8.85 17.91 -1.41
N ILE A 11 -8.75 17.20 -0.29
CA ILE A 11 -8.36 15.78 -0.32
C ILE A 11 -9.56 14.98 -0.84
N HIS A 12 -9.33 14.13 -1.86
CA HIS A 12 -10.28 13.24 -2.54
C HIS A 12 -11.35 12.66 -1.57
N PRO A 13 -12.67 12.69 -1.87
CA PRO A 13 -13.73 12.27 -0.96
C PRO A 13 -13.60 10.83 -0.41
N LEU A 14 -12.97 9.91 -1.15
CA LEU A 14 -12.64 8.55 -0.67
C LEU A 14 -11.48 8.57 0.36
N ARG A 15 -10.40 9.32 0.11
CA ARG A 15 -9.31 9.56 1.07
C ARG A 15 -9.80 10.29 2.35
N ARG A 16 -10.75 11.23 2.24
CA ARG A 16 -11.43 11.88 3.38
C ARG A 16 -12.26 10.90 4.22
N TRP A 17 -12.94 9.95 3.59
CA TRP A 17 -13.76 8.95 4.29
C TRP A 17 -12.89 7.91 5.04
N LEU A 18 -11.74 7.55 4.47
CA LEU A 18 -10.79 6.58 5.05
C LEU A 18 -10.02 7.13 6.27
N LYS A 19 -9.56 8.39 6.23
CA LYS A 19 -8.98 9.04 7.43
C LYS A 19 -10.01 9.17 8.57
N ALA A 20 -11.29 9.44 8.25
CA ALA A 20 -12.35 9.58 9.26
C ALA A 20 -12.77 8.25 9.92
N ARG A 21 -12.70 7.11 9.20
CA ARG A 21 -13.02 5.78 9.77
C ARG A 21 -11.93 5.25 10.71
N ARG A 22 -10.66 5.54 10.43
CA ARG A 22 -9.52 5.19 11.33
C ARG A 22 -9.68 5.80 12.73
N THR A 23 -10.18 7.03 12.83
CA THR A 23 -10.37 7.72 14.13
C THR A 23 -11.59 7.21 14.92
N TYR A 24 -12.60 6.64 14.26
CA TYR A 24 -13.85 6.21 14.92
C TYR A 24 -13.76 4.79 15.50
N VAL A 25 -13.00 3.88 14.87
CA VAL A 25 -12.84 2.49 15.35
C VAL A 25 -11.88 2.42 16.55
N LEU A 26 -10.80 3.22 16.57
CA LEU A 26 -9.89 3.29 17.73
C LEU A 26 -10.54 3.90 18.99
N ARG A 27 -11.53 4.80 18.85
CA ARG A 27 -12.24 5.39 20.00
C ARG A 27 -13.27 4.45 20.64
N CYS A 28 -13.82 3.50 19.90
CA CYS A 28 -14.74 2.50 20.45
C CYS A 28 -13.99 1.36 21.19
N ALA A 29 -12.76 1.03 20.78
CA ALA A 29 -11.93 0.04 21.47
C ALA A 29 -11.40 0.54 22.83
N LEU A 30 -11.19 1.86 23.00
CA LEU A 30 -10.66 2.43 24.24
C LEU A 30 -11.71 2.65 25.35
N ILE A 31 -13.02 2.61 25.03
CA ILE A 31 -14.10 2.92 26.01
C ILE A 31 -14.67 1.64 26.67
N ILE A 32 -14.40 0.45 26.13
CA ILE A 32 -14.90 -0.82 26.70
C ILE A 32 -13.98 -1.38 27.82
N GLY A 33 -12.76 -0.85 27.99
CA GLY A 33 -11.80 -1.31 29.00
C GLY A 33 -11.87 -0.64 30.39
N LEU A 34 -12.79 0.30 30.63
CA LEU A 34 -12.79 1.15 31.84
C LEU A 34 -13.85 0.84 32.90
N LEU A 35 -14.49 -0.33 32.87
CA LEU A 35 -15.44 -0.74 33.91
C LEU A 35 -15.29 -2.23 34.23
N LEU A 36 -14.47 -2.55 35.24
CA LEU A 36 -14.71 -3.58 36.29
C LEU A 36 -13.48 -3.66 37.24
N PRO A 37 -13.66 -3.65 38.58
CA PRO A 37 -12.56 -3.75 39.53
C PRO A 37 -12.34 -5.18 40.09
N SER A 38 -11.07 -5.45 40.42
CA SER A 38 -10.54 -6.32 41.49
C SER A 38 -10.60 -7.86 41.41
N ILE A 39 -9.43 -8.45 41.76
CA ILE A 39 -9.07 -9.80 42.28
C ILE A 39 -8.10 -10.49 41.29
N GLY A 40 -6.94 -11.05 41.67
CA GLY A 40 -6.21 -11.11 42.93
C GLY A 40 -4.72 -11.39 42.66
N GLN A 41 -3.90 -11.24 43.69
CA GLN A 41 -2.45 -11.42 43.63
C GLN A 41 -2.07 -12.87 43.30
N MET A 42 -1.19 -13.07 42.31
CA MET A 42 -0.41 -14.30 42.16
C MET A 42 1.08 -13.94 42.15
N THR A 43 1.76 -14.49 43.14
CA THR A 43 3.18 -14.36 43.45
C THR A 43 4.05 -14.92 42.32
N LEU A 44 4.89 -14.08 41.72
CA LEU A 44 5.91 -14.52 40.77
C LEU A 44 7.07 -15.15 41.55
N VAL A 45 7.34 -16.44 41.32
CA VAL A 45 8.56 -17.12 41.74
C VAL A 45 9.69 -16.68 40.80
N GLN A 46 10.63 -15.92 41.33
CA GLN A 46 11.78 -15.39 40.59
C GLN A 46 12.84 -16.50 40.47
N VAL A 47 12.92 -17.14 39.31
CA VAL A 47 14.06 -17.98 38.93
C VAL A 47 15.10 -17.05 38.30
N ALA A 48 16.25 -16.93 38.95
CA ALA A 48 17.37 -16.14 38.48
C ALA A 48 17.99 -16.78 37.22
N SER A 49 17.79 -16.13 36.07
CA SER A 49 18.61 -16.32 34.87
C SER A 49 19.02 -14.94 34.36
N ALA A 50 20.33 -14.69 34.40
CA ALA A 50 21.09 -13.57 33.85
C ALA A 50 20.27 -12.41 33.24
N GLN A 51 19.95 -11.42 34.08
CA GLN A 51 19.66 -10.07 33.61
C GLN A 51 20.97 -9.44 33.12
N ALA A 52 21.27 -9.63 31.83
CA ALA A 52 21.81 -8.52 31.06
C ALA A 52 20.60 -7.62 30.79
N THR A 53 20.52 -6.50 31.50
CA THR A 53 19.45 -5.52 31.33
C THR A 53 19.47 -4.99 29.90
N ALA A 54 18.36 -5.13 29.20
CA ALA A 54 18.13 -4.58 27.86
C ALA A 54 18.23 -3.04 27.80
N ASP A 55 18.46 -2.36 28.93
CA ASP A 55 18.68 -0.92 29.01
C ASP A 55 20.11 -0.49 28.60
N ASP A 56 21.09 -1.41 28.52
CA ASP A 56 22.46 -1.08 28.06
C ASP A 56 22.67 -1.34 26.56
N ALA A 57 21.63 -1.79 25.85
CA ALA A 57 21.64 -2.12 24.42
C ALA A 57 20.86 -1.11 23.56
N ILE A 58 20.41 0.02 24.14
CA ILE A 58 19.74 1.10 23.43
C ILE A 58 20.60 2.36 23.58
N SER A 59 21.41 2.67 22.54
CA SER A 59 21.95 4.00 22.18
C SER A 59 23.32 3.88 21.50
N ARG A 60 23.45 3.04 20.49
CA ARG A 60 24.47 3.25 19.45
C ARG A 60 23.78 3.31 18.11
N THR A 61 23.50 4.54 17.72
CA THR A 61 23.06 5.05 16.41
C THR A 61 23.88 4.48 15.25
N ILE A 62 25.14 4.10 15.52
CA ILE A 62 26.10 3.56 14.56
C ILE A 62 26.86 2.38 15.16
N GLY A 63 26.95 1.28 14.42
CA GLY A 63 27.89 0.19 14.70
C GLY A 63 29.13 0.32 13.81
N PHE A 64 30.34 0.17 14.38
CA PHE A 64 31.59 0.14 13.61
C PHE A 64 32.08 -1.31 13.47
N ALA A 65 32.29 -1.75 12.23
CA ALA A 65 32.80 -3.09 11.90
C ALA A 65 34.33 -3.12 11.89
N GLN A 66 34.96 -2.14 11.23
CA GLN A 66 36.41 -2.03 11.10
C GLN A 66 36.86 -0.57 11.14
N ILE A 67 37.99 -0.31 11.77
CA ILE A 67 38.67 0.98 11.77
C ILE A 67 40.16 0.73 11.51
N ASN A 68 40.74 1.49 10.59
CA ASN A 68 42.12 1.36 10.14
C ASN A 68 42.72 2.74 9.87
N SER A 69 44.05 2.81 9.88
CA SER A 69 44.76 3.96 9.33
C SER A 69 46.06 3.54 8.64
N VAL A 70 46.36 4.20 7.53
CA VAL A 70 47.57 3.95 6.72
C VAL A 70 48.42 5.22 6.66
N VAL A 71 49.67 5.11 7.10
CA VAL A 71 50.63 6.22 7.06
C VAL A 71 51.48 6.14 5.80
N ALA A 72 51.54 7.24 5.04
CA ALA A 72 52.37 7.40 3.86
C ALA A 72 53.09 8.75 3.88
N GLY A 73 54.34 8.77 4.34
CA GLY A 73 55.10 10.01 4.49
C GLY A 73 54.52 10.86 5.63
N ASP A 74 54.10 12.08 5.32
CA ASP A 74 53.42 13.04 6.21
C ASP A 74 51.89 12.96 6.13
N THR A 75 51.36 12.01 5.35
CA THR A 75 49.91 11.81 5.19
C THR A 75 49.42 10.57 5.93
N ILE A 76 48.23 10.67 6.50
CA ILE A 76 47.50 9.57 7.12
C ILE A 76 46.16 9.44 6.39
N THR A 77 45.85 8.24 5.91
CA THR A 77 44.51 7.86 5.48
C THR A 77 43.81 7.15 6.65
N PHE A 78 42.68 7.70 7.08
CA PHE A 78 41.78 7.13 8.08
C PHE A 78 40.67 6.39 7.36
N ASP A 79 40.57 5.07 7.54
CA ASP A 79 39.59 4.21 6.89
C ASP A 79 38.68 3.60 7.96
N TRP A 80 37.36 3.62 7.75
CA TRP A 80 36.45 2.90 8.62
C TRP A 80 35.28 2.31 7.86
N THR A 81 34.73 1.25 8.42
CA THR A 81 33.53 0.58 7.95
C THR A 81 32.52 0.53 9.08
N THR A 82 31.32 1.05 8.84
CA THR A 82 30.18 0.87 9.73
C THR A 82 29.50 -0.48 9.44
N SER A 83 28.85 -1.10 10.42
CA SER A 83 28.00 -2.28 10.23
C SER A 83 26.54 -1.89 9.98
N TYR A 84 26.11 -0.76 10.54
CA TYR A 84 24.83 -0.12 10.32
C TYR A 84 24.93 1.36 10.77
N GLU A 85 24.10 2.22 10.18
CA GLU A 85 23.99 3.65 10.47
C GLU A 85 22.53 4.07 10.46
N VAL A 86 22.05 4.63 11.56
CA VAL A 86 20.68 5.14 11.69
C VAL A 86 20.77 6.59 12.11
N GLY A 87 20.08 7.54 11.47
CA GLY A 87 20.03 8.93 11.93
C GLY A 87 21.36 9.71 11.92
N ASN A 88 22.43 9.15 11.34
CA ASN A 88 23.75 9.80 11.23
C ASN A 88 23.79 10.72 10.02
N ILE A 89 24.25 11.97 10.22
CA ILE A 89 24.42 12.93 9.13
C ILE A 89 25.88 13.01 8.65
N GLY A 90 26.84 12.56 9.46
CA GLY A 90 28.24 12.47 9.02
C GLY A 90 29.25 12.35 10.15
N PHE A 91 30.52 12.44 9.77
CA PHE A 91 31.67 12.16 10.63
C PHE A 91 32.70 13.29 10.60
N ASN A 92 33.31 13.54 11.76
CA ASN A 92 34.57 14.24 11.92
C ASN A 92 35.66 13.25 12.34
N ILE A 93 36.90 13.57 11.99
CA ILE A 93 38.10 12.87 12.44
C ILE A 93 38.87 13.80 13.38
N LEU A 94 39.13 13.31 14.58
CA LEU A 94 39.93 14.01 15.59
C LEU A 94 41.27 13.30 15.73
N ALA A 95 42.37 14.00 15.52
CA ALA A 95 43.73 13.46 15.59
C ALA A 95 44.46 13.94 16.86
N GLU A 96 45.11 13.03 17.58
CA GLU A 96 45.95 13.34 18.73
C GLU A 96 47.38 13.61 18.28
N THR A 97 47.78 14.88 18.35
CA THR A 97 49.12 15.39 18.00
C THR A 97 49.92 15.75 19.26
N GLU A 98 51.21 16.08 19.14
CA GLU A 98 52.01 16.57 20.27
C GLU A 98 51.43 17.86 20.90
N ASP A 99 50.74 18.68 20.10
CA ASP A 99 50.13 19.94 20.54
C ASP A 99 48.69 19.76 21.07
N GLY A 100 48.14 18.54 21.02
CA GLY A 100 46.79 18.19 21.49
C GLY A 100 45.89 17.61 20.40
N ILE A 101 44.59 17.51 20.71
CA ILE A 101 43.56 16.98 19.81
C ILE A 101 43.15 18.06 18.81
N VAL A 102 43.21 17.73 17.51
CA VAL A 102 42.79 18.63 16.42
C VAL A 102 41.80 17.90 15.49
N GLN A 103 40.75 18.60 15.06
CA GLN A 103 39.92 18.09 13.95
C GLN A 103 40.69 18.23 12.64
N VAL A 104 40.77 17.17 11.85
CA VAL A 104 41.58 17.15 10.62
C VAL A 104 40.79 17.39 9.34
N ASN A 105 39.45 17.22 9.37
CA ASN A 105 38.57 17.54 8.26
C ASN A 105 37.93 18.92 8.46
N ASP A 106 38.01 19.78 7.45
CA ASP A 106 37.34 21.11 7.48
C ASP A 106 35.83 20.96 7.27
N ASP A 107 35.45 20.15 6.27
CA ASP A 107 34.05 19.83 5.94
C ASP A 107 33.64 18.51 6.61
N LEU A 108 32.39 18.42 7.06
CA LEU A 108 31.80 17.17 7.57
C LEU A 108 31.85 16.09 6.49
N ILE A 109 32.32 14.89 6.84
CA ILE A 109 32.31 13.73 5.95
C ILE A 109 30.88 13.18 5.94
N PRO A 110 30.12 13.31 4.85
CA PRO A 110 28.70 12.99 4.86
C PRO A 110 28.47 11.50 5.05
N SER A 111 27.43 11.16 5.84
CA SER A 111 26.93 9.79 5.89
C SER A 111 26.47 9.32 4.50
N GLY A 112 26.68 8.04 4.20
CA GLY A 112 26.22 7.40 2.96
C GLY A 112 24.69 7.34 2.85
N ALA A 113 23.97 7.30 3.97
CA ALA A 113 22.51 7.44 4.05
C ALA A 113 22.02 7.63 5.49
N LEU A 114 20.74 7.99 5.64
CA LEU A 114 20.09 8.25 6.94
C LEU A 114 19.65 6.99 7.69
N GLY A 115 19.71 5.81 7.08
CA GLY A 115 19.17 4.57 7.65
C GLY A 115 19.66 3.29 6.98
N HIS A 116 20.97 3.16 6.75
CA HIS A 116 21.54 1.95 6.18
C HIS A 116 21.73 0.86 7.24
N LEU A 117 21.17 -0.31 6.97
CA LEU A 117 21.44 -1.54 7.73
C LEU A 117 22.57 -2.36 7.10
N GLU A 118 23.16 -1.87 6.00
CA GLU A 118 24.26 -2.48 5.29
C GLU A 118 25.59 -1.77 5.60
N PRO A 119 26.73 -2.50 5.63
CA PRO A 119 28.01 -1.89 5.91
C PRO A 119 28.38 -0.75 4.94
N GLN A 120 28.85 0.38 5.46
CA GLN A 120 29.34 1.51 4.65
C GLN A 120 30.82 1.75 4.90
N HIS A 121 31.58 1.99 3.82
CA HIS A 121 33.01 2.26 3.90
C HIS A 121 33.30 3.74 3.64
N TYR A 122 34.14 4.31 4.49
CA TYR A 122 34.59 5.68 4.41
C TYR A 122 36.11 5.76 4.49
N ALA A 123 36.66 6.78 3.85
CA ALA A 123 38.07 7.10 3.91
C ALA A 123 38.28 8.62 3.93
N PHE A 124 39.20 9.09 4.76
CA PHE A 124 39.62 10.49 4.78
C PHE A 124 41.14 10.57 4.86
N THR A 125 41.76 11.43 4.04
CA THR A 125 43.22 11.59 4.04
C THR A 125 43.60 13.00 4.45
N ALA A 126 44.51 13.12 5.41
CA ALA A 126 45.03 14.40 5.88
C ALA A 126 46.55 14.37 6.06
N THR A 127 47.18 15.54 5.93
CA THR A 127 48.57 15.75 6.33
C THR A 127 48.59 16.14 7.81
N VAL A 128 48.97 15.20 8.68
CA VAL A 128 48.95 15.38 10.14
C VAL A 128 49.94 14.43 10.80
N ASP A 129 50.69 14.93 11.79
CA ASP A 129 51.56 14.10 12.63
C ASP A 129 50.77 13.67 13.88
N ALA A 130 50.08 12.54 13.76
CA ALA A 130 49.17 12.03 14.79
C ALA A 130 49.64 10.67 15.33
N THR A 131 49.51 10.49 16.64
CA THR A 131 49.82 9.21 17.31
C THR A 131 48.58 8.33 17.50
N ALA A 132 47.42 8.96 17.61
CA ALA A 132 46.12 8.29 17.68
C ALA A 132 45.03 9.16 17.03
N PHE A 133 43.85 8.58 16.78
CA PHE A 133 42.70 9.31 16.25
C PHE A 133 41.37 8.77 16.79
N SER A 134 40.37 9.62 16.87
CA SER A 134 38.98 9.26 17.15
C SER A 134 38.09 9.60 15.96
N ILE A 135 37.01 8.86 15.81
CA ILE A 135 35.93 9.16 14.87
C ILE A 135 34.78 9.72 15.68
N GLN A 136 34.34 10.94 15.35
CA GLN A 136 33.20 11.60 15.96
C GLN A 136 32.04 11.59 14.97
N SER A 137 30.99 10.85 15.27
CA SER A 137 29.73 10.86 14.53
C SER A 137 28.81 11.98 15.03
N ILE A 138 27.99 12.51 14.12
CA ILE A 138 26.99 13.54 14.39
C ILE A 138 25.64 13.04 13.94
N ASP A 139 24.64 13.06 14.81
CA ASP A 139 23.26 12.73 14.44
C ASP A 139 22.44 13.96 14.01
N GLY A 140 21.18 13.72 13.65
CA GLY A 140 20.23 14.76 13.25
C GLY A 140 19.76 15.67 14.39
N GLU A 141 20.14 15.41 15.62
CA GLU A 141 19.90 16.24 16.79
C GLU A 141 21.14 17.13 17.07
N GLY A 142 22.24 16.87 16.36
CA GLY A 142 23.54 17.49 16.55
C GLY A 142 24.31 16.92 17.74
N GLU A 143 23.85 15.79 18.30
CA GLU A 143 24.57 15.07 19.35
C GLU A 143 25.84 14.44 18.75
N LEU A 144 26.93 14.57 19.50
CA LEU A 144 28.24 14.07 19.12
C LEU A 144 28.51 12.77 19.87
N SER A 145 28.81 11.71 19.13
CA SER A 145 29.29 10.45 19.70
C SER A 145 30.69 10.17 19.18
N GLU A 146 31.64 9.92 20.09
CA GLU A 146 33.03 9.67 19.75
C GLU A 146 33.40 8.20 20.00
N VAL A 147 34.13 7.60 19.05
CA VAL A 147 34.75 6.28 19.21
C VAL A 147 36.25 6.40 18.99
N GLY A 148 37.03 5.77 19.88
CA GLY A 148 38.49 5.90 19.93
C GLY A 148 38.97 6.25 21.35
N PRO A 149 40.23 6.71 21.49
CA PRO A 149 41.21 6.88 20.43
C PRO A 149 41.79 5.54 19.93
N TYR A 150 42.05 5.44 18.63
CA TYR A 150 42.71 4.33 17.97
C TYR A 150 44.14 4.71 17.61
N ALA A 151 45.12 3.84 17.92
CA ALA A 151 46.50 4.10 17.58
C ALA A 151 46.70 4.13 16.05
N VAL A 152 47.41 5.13 15.55
CA VAL A 152 47.70 5.25 14.12
C VAL A 152 48.53 4.04 13.65
N GLY A 153 48.21 3.52 12.46
CA GLY A 153 48.85 2.33 11.89
C GLY A 153 48.35 1.00 12.47
N THR A 154 47.26 1.01 13.25
CA THR A 154 46.61 -0.20 13.77
C THR A 154 45.24 -0.44 13.14
N VAL A 155 44.86 -1.71 13.04
CA VAL A 155 43.54 -2.15 12.59
C VAL A 155 42.74 -2.60 13.82
N TRP A 156 41.52 -2.10 13.95
CA TRP A 156 40.55 -2.51 14.96
C TRP A 156 39.32 -3.12 14.27
N GLY A 157 38.78 -4.19 14.84
CA GLY A 157 37.66 -4.93 14.26
C GLY A 157 38.06 -5.76 13.03
N ASP A 158 37.06 -6.36 12.41
CA ASP A 158 37.23 -7.23 11.24
C ASP A 158 36.48 -6.62 10.05
N ALA A 159 37.04 -6.76 8.85
CA ALA A 159 36.31 -6.40 7.65
C ALA A 159 35.01 -7.24 7.62
N PRO A 160 33.82 -6.61 7.48
CA PRO A 160 32.57 -7.35 7.51
C PRO A 160 32.59 -8.43 6.42
N SER A 161 32.24 -9.67 6.78
CA SER A 161 32.05 -10.72 5.79
C SER A 161 30.76 -10.44 5.05
N THR A 162 30.87 -9.88 3.85
CA THR A 162 29.77 -9.80 2.90
C THR A 162 29.57 -11.17 2.25
N GLU A 163 29.19 -12.19 3.02
CA GLU A 163 28.47 -13.31 2.40
C GLU A 163 27.11 -12.73 1.99
N GLU A 164 27.08 -12.21 0.76
CA GLU A 164 25.87 -11.67 0.17
C GLU A 164 24.82 -12.79 0.19
N VAL A 165 23.69 -12.51 0.82
CA VAL A 165 22.55 -13.45 0.79
C VAL A 165 22.20 -13.63 -0.68
N ASP A 166 22.26 -14.86 -1.19
CA ASP A 166 21.83 -15.17 -2.55
C ASP A 166 20.31 -15.06 -2.64
N TRP A 167 19.84 -13.82 -2.76
CA TRP A 167 18.43 -13.51 -2.89
C TRP A 167 17.82 -14.14 -4.13
N ALA A 168 18.60 -14.45 -5.17
CA ALA A 168 18.09 -15.14 -6.34
C ALA A 168 17.77 -16.61 -6.02
N ALA A 169 18.67 -17.32 -5.33
CA ALA A 169 18.41 -18.67 -4.85
C ALA A 169 17.24 -18.70 -3.85
N VAL A 170 17.19 -17.77 -2.90
CA VAL A 170 16.08 -17.65 -1.95
C VAL A 170 14.76 -17.43 -2.70
N ARG A 171 14.70 -16.49 -3.65
CA ARG A 171 13.47 -16.26 -4.45
C ARG A 171 13.08 -17.46 -5.29
N ALA A 172 14.05 -18.22 -5.80
CA ALA A 172 13.78 -19.44 -6.56
C ALA A 172 13.13 -20.52 -5.68
N ASP A 173 13.70 -20.83 -4.50
CA ASP A 173 13.11 -21.76 -3.53
C ASP A 173 11.70 -21.31 -3.11
N GLN A 174 11.53 -20.01 -2.85
CA GLN A 174 10.21 -19.44 -2.52
C GLN A 174 9.19 -19.64 -3.65
N SER A 175 9.60 -19.48 -4.90
CA SER A 175 8.73 -19.68 -6.05
C SER A 175 8.29 -21.13 -6.19
N GLU A 176 9.17 -22.09 -5.93
CA GLU A 176 8.84 -23.53 -5.93
C GLU A 176 7.85 -23.89 -4.82
N GLN A 177 8.06 -23.37 -3.61
CA GLN A 177 7.14 -23.57 -2.48
C GLN A 177 5.77 -22.94 -2.72
N GLU A 178 5.71 -21.76 -3.36
CA GLU A 178 4.44 -21.11 -3.71
C GLU A 178 3.67 -21.94 -4.76
N VAL A 179 4.36 -22.52 -5.75
CA VAL A 179 3.73 -23.41 -6.75
C VAL A 179 3.12 -24.65 -6.11
N ALA A 180 3.80 -25.27 -5.14
CA ALA A 180 3.25 -26.39 -4.39
C ALA A 180 1.99 -25.98 -3.61
N ARG A 181 2.06 -24.85 -2.89
CA ARG A 181 0.92 -24.29 -2.13
C ARG A 181 -0.26 -23.90 -3.01
N GLU A 182 -0.01 -23.40 -4.22
CA GLU A 182 -1.04 -23.09 -5.21
C GLU A 182 -1.71 -24.37 -5.72
N THR A 183 -0.93 -25.42 -5.98
CA THR A 183 -1.45 -26.72 -6.44
C THR A 183 -2.42 -27.32 -5.42
N ASP A 184 -2.07 -27.29 -4.13
CA ASP A 184 -2.95 -27.77 -3.06
C ASP A 184 -4.25 -26.95 -2.97
N ARG A 185 -4.15 -25.62 -3.09
CA ARG A 185 -5.32 -24.74 -3.10
C ARG A 185 -6.24 -25.02 -4.28
N VAL A 186 -5.69 -25.18 -5.48
CA VAL A 186 -6.45 -25.56 -6.69
C VAL A 186 -7.21 -26.87 -6.45
N ASN A 187 -6.57 -27.89 -5.89
CA ASN A 187 -7.21 -29.17 -5.59
C ASN A 187 -8.39 -29.02 -4.61
N GLN A 188 -8.23 -28.20 -3.58
CA GLN A 188 -9.29 -27.91 -2.59
C GLN A 188 -10.46 -27.16 -3.22
N VAL A 189 -10.18 -26.13 -4.03
CA VAL A 189 -11.20 -25.35 -4.74
C VAL A 189 -11.98 -26.22 -5.73
N ASN A 190 -11.30 -27.10 -6.47
CA ASN A 190 -11.96 -28.04 -7.39
C ASN A 190 -12.86 -29.03 -6.68
N ALA A 191 -12.41 -29.59 -5.55
CA ALA A 191 -13.23 -30.49 -4.73
C ALA A 191 -14.49 -29.77 -4.19
N ALA A 192 -14.35 -28.51 -3.78
CA ALA A 192 -15.46 -27.67 -3.36
C ALA A 192 -16.46 -27.40 -4.50
N LEU A 193 -16.00 -26.96 -5.67
CA LEU A 193 -16.87 -26.70 -6.84
C LEU A 193 -17.66 -27.96 -7.26
N ALA A 194 -17.00 -29.12 -7.27
CA ALA A 194 -17.64 -30.39 -7.61
C ALA A 194 -18.78 -30.78 -6.63
N SER A 195 -18.72 -30.32 -5.38
CA SER A 195 -19.79 -30.58 -4.41
C SER A 195 -21.03 -29.69 -4.60
N ILE A 196 -20.85 -28.52 -5.22
CA ILE A 196 -21.92 -27.54 -5.46
C ILE A 196 -22.69 -27.89 -6.75
N ALA A 197 -21.96 -28.39 -7.76
CA ALA A 197 -22.55 -28.97 -8.95
C ALA A 197 -23.14 -30.35 -8.58
N GLY A 198 -24.40 -30.39 -8.11
CA GLY A 198 -25.12 -31.67 -7.91
C GLY A 198 -25.06 -32.58 -9.15
N PRO A 199 -25.36 -33.90 -9.02
CA PRO A 199 -25.27 -34.82 -10.14
C PRO A 199 -26.09 -34.28 -11.31
N ALA A 200 -25.50 -34.31 -12.51
CA ALA A 200 -26.17 -33.87 -13.73
C ALA A 200 -27.55 -34.54 -13.81
N PRO A 201 -28.63 -33.79 -14.15
CA PRO A 201 -29.93 -34.43 -14.34
C PRO A 201 -29.79 -35.46 -15.45
N ASP A 202 -30.15 -36.72 -15.15
CA ASP A 202 -30.24 -37.77 -16.16
C ASP A 202 -31.16 -37.27 -17.28
N ALA A 203 -30.71 -37.42 -18.53
CA ALA A 203 -31.37 -36.87 -19.71
C ALA A 203 -32.78 -37.46 -20.00
N ASP A 204 -33.29 -38.33 -19.15
CA ASP A 204 -34.53 -39.10 -19.34
C ASP A 204 -35.60 -38.88 -18.24
N GLU A 205 -35.43 -37.93 -17.29
CA GLU A 205 -36.53 -37.61 -16.36
C GLU A 205 -37.50 -36.55 -16.95
N PRO A 206 -38.81 -36.83 -17.05
CA PRO A 206 -39.77 -35.86 -17.54
C PRO A 206 -39.98 -34.74 -16.51
N LEU A 207 -39.89 -33.49 -16.96
CA LEU A 207 -40.20 -32.30 -16.18
C LEU A 207 -41.64 -32.36 -15.64
N VAL A 208 -41.79 -32.69 -14.36
CA VAL A 208 -43.06 -32.50 -13.64
C VAL A 208 -43.10 -31.04 -13.17
N GLU A 209 -44.07 -30.29 -13.70
CA GLU A 209 -44.47 -28.97 -13.20
C GLU A 209 -44.80 -29.05 -11.70
N GLN A 210 -43.92 -28.55 -10.83
CA GLN A 210 -44.32 -28.20 -9.47
C GLN A 210 -45.07 -26.87 -9.51
N SER A 211 -46.37 -26.99 -9.75
CA SER A 211 -47.37 -25.99 -9.47
C SER A 211 -47.75 -26.00 -7.98
N ALA A 212 -48.26 -24.86 -7.54
CA ALA A 212 -48.67 -24.53 -6.19
C ALA A 212 -49.69 -25.50 -5.55
N GLY A 213 -49.64 -25.59 -4.22
CA GLY A 213 -50.57 -26.33 -3.35
C GLY A 213 -49.80 -27.36 -2.54
N ILE A 214 -49.70 -27.26 -1.22
CA ILE A 214 -50.77 -27.73 -0.33
C ILE A 214 -50.62 -27.05 1.03
N LEU A 215 -51.70 -26.39 1.46
CA LEU A 215 -51.96 -25.92 2.81
C LEU A 215 -53.35 -26.47 3.17
N ALA A 216 -53.36 -27.53 3.98
CA ALA A 216 -54.48 -28.28 4.60
C ALA A 216 -54.05 -29.77 4.57
N ASP A 217 -53.96 -30.51 5.65
CA ASP A 217 -54.96 -30.66 6.71
C ASP A 217 -54.28 -31.23 7.96
N TYR A 218 -54.67 -30.74 9.14
CA TYR A 218 -54.27 -31.29 10.43
C TYR A 218 -55.47 -32.07 10.98
N THR A 219 -55.19 -33.14 11.76
CA THR A 219 -56.11 -34.06 12.46
C THR A 219 -56.52 -35.28 11.61
N THR A 220 -56.37 -36.56 12.03
CA THR A 220 -56.47 -37.13 13.38
C THR A 220 -55.89 -38.57 13.43
N TYR A 221 -55.42 -38.97 14.63
CA TYR A 221 -55.19 -40.33 15.18
C TYR A 221 -53.82 -41.03 15.03
N LEU A 222 -53.00 -40.85 16.08
CA LEU A 222 -52.15 -41.85 16.77
C LEU A 222 -53.02 -42.95 17.46
N PRO A 223 -52.56 -44.16 17.87
CA PRO A 223 -51.37 -44.31 18.76
C PRO A 223 -50.52 -45.61 18.75
N MET A 224 -49.28 -45.44 19.26
CA MET A 224 -48.47 -46.32 20.14
C MET A 224 -48.18 -47.79 19.76
N LEU A 225 -46.91 -48.14 19.49
CA LEU A 225 -45.84 -48.44 20.48
C LEU A 225 -44.76 -49.39 19.91
N SER A 226 -43.52 -49.07 20.29
CA SER A 226 -42.32 -49.92 20.41
C SER A 226 -41.54 -50.29 19.14
N GLY A 227 -40.30 -49.77 19.05
CA GLY A 227 -39.24 -50.47 18.31
C GLY A 227 -38.26 -49.65 17.44
N ALA A 228 -38.20 -48.33 17.50
CA ALA A 228 -37.27 -47.57 16.66
C ALA A 228 -36.57 -46.41 17.40
N ALA A 229 -35.86 -46.73 18.48
CA ALA A 229 -34.85 -45.84 19.04
C ALA A 229 -33.49 -46.34 18.55
N ASP A 230 -33.00 -45.79 17.43
CA ASP A 230 -31.57 -45.56 17.15
C ASP A 230 -31.31 -45.03 15.74
N ARG A 231 -32.18 -45.33 14.76
CA ARG A 231 -31.94 -44.89 13.37
C ARG A 231 -32.05 -43.38 13.15
N ASN A 232 -32.97 -42.71 13.84
CA ASN A 232 -33.18 -41.28 13.68
C ASN A 232 -32.04 -40.42 14.26
N ALA A 233 -31.30 -40.89 15.27
CA ALA A 233 -30.19 -40.11 15.83
C ALA A 233 -28.95 -40.17 14.94
N THR A 234 -28.65 -41.34 14.37
CA THR A 234 -27.53 -41.50 13.42
C THR A 234 -27.81 -40.81 12.08
N ASP A 235 -29.05 -40.84 11.60
CA ASP A 235 -29.47 -40.14 10.38
C ASP A 235 -29.49 -38.62 10.56
N MET A 236 -29.86 -38.12 11.75
CA MET A 236 -29.79 -36.69 12.07
C MET A 236 -28.34 -36.20 12.20
N VAL A 237 -27.47 -36.94 12.89
CA VAL A 237 -26.04 -36.59 12.99
C VAL A 237 -25.34 -36.72 11.64
N ALA A 238 -25.68 -37.71 10.81
CA ALA A 238 -25.16 -37.83 9.45
C ALA A 238 -25.67 -36.70 8.54
N ALA A 239 -26.91 -36.26 8.71
CA ALA A 239 -27.47 -35.11 7.99
C ALA A 239 -26.86 -33.78 8.44
N GLU A 240 -26.58 -33.62 9.74
CA GLU A 240 -25.92 -32.44 10.32
C GLU A 240 -24.45 -32.37 9.91
N VAL A 241 -23.71 -33.50 9.98
CA VAL A 241 -22.34 -33.63 9.45
C VAL A 241 -22.30 -33.45 7.92
N ALA A 242 -23.31 -33.92 7.19
CA ALA A 242 -23.41 -33.69 5.75
C ALA A 242 -23.73 -32.22 5.42
N ALA A 243 -24.54 -31.54 6.24
CA ALA A 243 -24.85 -30.12 6.10
C ALA A 243 -23.63 -29.24 6.45
N ASP A 244 -22.89 -29.57 7.50
CA ASP A 244 -21.64 -28.90 7.86
C ASP A 244 -20.55 -29.14 6.81
N ASN A 245 -20.40 -30.38 6.32
CA ASN A 245 -19.49 -30.68 5.21
C ASN A 245 -19.91 -29.95 3.93
N ALA A 246 -21.19 -29.88 3.59
CA ALA A 246 -21.68 -29.14 2.42
C ALA A 246 -21.53 -27.62 2.56
N ALA A 247 -21.68 -27.06 3.77
CA ALA A 247 -21.43 -25.65 4.06
C ALA A 247 -19.93 -25.32 4.01
N GLN A 248 -19.07 -26.21 4.51
CA GLN A 248 -17.62 -26.09 4.48
C GLN A 248 -17.06 -26.29 3.04
N LEU A 249 -17.67 -27.17 2.26
CA LEU A 249 -17.36 -27.37 0.84
C LEU A 249 -17.90 -26.21 -0.02
N ALA A 250 -19.08 -25.65 0.26
CA ALA A 250 -19.57 -24.44 -0.41
C ALA A 250 -18.70 -23.21 -0.10
N ALA A 251 -18.17 -23.13 1.13
CA ALA A 251 -17.16 -22.14 1.48
C ALA A 251 -15.84 -22.33 0.71
N GLY A 252 -15.50 -23.53 0.23
CA GLY A 252 -14.25 -23.77 -0.51
C GLY A 252 -14.24 -23.26 -1.96
N ALA A 253 -15.41 -22.99 -2.56
CA ALA A 253 -15.52 -22.55 -3.95
C ALA A 253 -15.24 -21.05 -4.09
N ARG A 254 -13.95 -20.69 -3.98
CA ARG A 254 -13.48 -19.32 -4.02
C ARG A 254 -12.20 -19.17 -4.82
N ILE A 255 -12.01 -17.98 -5.38
CA ILE A 255 -10.80 -17.58 -6.10
C ILE A 255 -10.41 -16.16 -5.68
N GLU A 256 -9.12 -15.91 -5.57
CA GLU A 256 -8.58 -14.60 -5.21
C GLU A 256 -8.24 -13.79 -6.45
N LEU A 257 -8.70 -12.53 -6.46
CA LEU A 257 -8.40 -11.52 -7.46
C LEU A 257 -7.46 -10.48 -6.82
N LEU A 258 -6.21 -10.45 -7.27
CA LEU A 258 -5.15 -9.58 -6.79
C LEU A 258 -5.19 -8.25 -7.54
N VAL A 259 -5.58 -7.18 -6.84
CA VAL A 259 -5.78 -5.83 -7.36
C VAL A 259 -4.65 -4.94 -6.85
N LYS A 260 -3.82 -4.39 -7.75
CA LYS A 260 -2.63 -3.58 -7.40
C LYS A 260 -2.84 -2.08 -7.50
N GLN A 261 -3.86 -1.66 -8.26
CA GLN A 261 -4.13 -0.26 -8.52
C GLN A 261 -5.63 -0.04 -8.65
N ASP A 262 -6.06 1.18 -8.37
CA ASP A 262 -7.45 1.59 -8.50
C ASP A 262 -7.89 1.55 -9.97
N GLY A 263 -9.11 1.08 -10.22
CA GLY A 263 -9.68 1.11 -11.56
C GLY A 263 -10.83 0.13 -11.78
N ILE A 264 -11.31 0.10 -13.03
CA ILE A 264 -12.36 -0.85 -13.43
C ILE A 264 -11.69 -2.12 -13.96
N TYR A 265 -11.97 -3.23 -13.30
CA TYR A 265 -11.47 -4.55 -13.65
C TYR A 265 -12.53 -5.34 -14.40
N ARG A 266 -12.08 -6.15 -15.37
CA ARG A 266 -12.91 -7.16 -16.03
C ARG A 266 -12.24 -8.52 -15.89
N VAL A 267 -13.02 -9.50 -15.44
CA VAL A 267 -12.61 -10.90 -15.36
C VAL A 267 -13.59 -11.73 -16.18
N THR A 268 -13.10 -12.41 -17.22
CA THR A 268 -13.94 -13.26 -18.06
C THR A 268 -14.07 -14.67 -17.50
N TYR A 269 -15.06 -15.41 -18.00
CA TYR A 269 -15.19 -16.84 -17.73
C TYR A 269 -13.91 -17.61 -18.10
N GLU A 270 -13.27 -17.25 -19.21
CA GLU A 270 -12.03 -17.86 -19.67
C GLU A 270 -10.85 -17.55 -18.75
N ASP A 271 -10.78 -16.33 -18.20
CA ASP A 271 -9.75 -15.98 -17.21
C ASP A 271 -9.88 -16.87 -15.95
N LEU A 272 -11.11 -17.13 -15.49
CA LEU A 272 -11.38 -18.00 -14.34
C LEU A 272 -11.10 -19.47 -14.65
N LEU A 273 -11.51 -19.94 -15.84
CA LEU A 273 -11.26 -21.31 -16.28
C LEU A 273 -9.75 -21.58 -16.43
N ALA A 274 -8.98 -20.61 -16.94
CA ALA A 274 -7.52 -20.71 -17.03
C ALA A 274 -6.84 -20.77 -15.65
N ALA A 275 -7.50 -20.24 -14.62
CA ALA A 275 -7.08 -20.36 -13.23
C ALA A 275 -7.69 -21.59 -12.51
N ASN A 276 -8.19 -22.57 -13.26
CA ASN A 276 -8.84 -23.79 -12.77
C ASN A 276 -10.06 -23.55 -11.89
N PHE A 277 -10.78 -22.44 -12.10
CA PHE A 277 -12.02 -22.14 -11.42
C PHE A 277 -13.19 -22.32 -12.38
N ASP A 278 -13.57 -23.60 -12.59
CA ASP A 278 -14.65 -23.97 -13.50
C ASP A 278 -16.02 -23.69 -12.87
N LEU A 279 -16.70 -22.68 -13.42
CA LEU A 279 -18.04 -22.27 -13.00
C LEU A 279 -19.16 -22.94 -13.82
N THR A 280 -18.87 -23.99 -14.57
CA THR A 280 -19.89 -24.74 -15.32
C THR A 280 -21.04 -25.16 -14.41
N GLY A 281 -22.27 -24.80 -14.79
CA GLY A 281 -23.48 -25.09 -14.00
C GLY A 281 -23.78 -24.09 -12.88
N VAL A 282 -22.84 -23.21 -12.52
CA VAL A 282 -23.07 -22.15 -11.52
C VAL A 282 -23.89 -21.02 -12.15
N THR A 283 -25.03 -20.70 -11.55
CA THR A 283 -25.83 -19.57 -12.03
C THR A 283 -25.23 -18.24 -11.59
N SER A 284 -25.26 -17.24 -12.48
CA SER A 284 -24.71 -15.92 -12.22
C SER A 284 -25.27 -15.23 -10.96
N ALA A 285 -26.45 -15.63 -10.47
CA ALA A 285 -27.08 -15.09 -9.26
C ALA A 285 -26.35 -15.46 -7.96
N TYR A 286 -25.48 -16.48 -7.99
CA TYR A 286 -24.71 -16.92 -6.82
C TYR A 286 -23.29 -16.35 -6.80
N LEU A 287 -22.82 -15.76 -7.91
CA LEU A 287 -21.50 -15.15 -7.93
C LEU A 287 -21.50 -13.92 -7.01
N ALA A 288 -20.58 -13.92 -6.05
CA ALA A 288 -20.35 -12.85 -5.11
C ALA A 288 -18.88 -12.48 -5.09
N LEU A 289 -18.60 -11.18 -5.11
CA LEU A 289 -17.28 -10.64 -4.91
C LEU A 289 -17.24 -10.00 -3.52
N THR A 290 -16.18 -10.23 -2.76
CA THR A 290 -15.99 -9.61 -1.46
C THR A 290 -14.59 -9.04 -1.30
N ASN A 291 -14.47 -7.98 -0.50
CA ASN A 291 -13.20 -7.46 0.00
C ASN A 291 -13.28 -7.46 1.53
N GLN A 292 -12.36 -8.15 2.22
CA GLN A 292 -12.40 -8.34 3.68
C GLN A 292 -13.78 -8.87 4.14
N ASP A 293 -14.31 -9.86 3.43
CA ASP A 293 -15.65 -10.44 3.59
C ASP A 293 -16.85 -9.49 3.42
N VAL A 294 -16.61 -8.22 3.11
CA VAL A 294 -17.67 -7.25 2.79
C VAL A 294 -18.08 -7.40 1.32
N PRO A 295 -19.39 -7.52 1.00
CA PRO A 295 -19.88 -7.58 -0.37
C PRO A 295 -19.45 -6.39 -1.22
N VAL A 296 -18.82 -6.69 -2.35
CA VAL A 296 -18.46 -5.75 -3.40
C VAL A 296 -19.47 -5.88 -4.53
N ARG A 297 -19.96 -4.73 -5.02
CA ARG A 297 -20.88 -4.69 -6.14
C ARG A 297 -20.12 -4.97 -7.43
N MET A 298 -20.59 -5.97 -8.17
CA MET A 298 -20.08 -6.24 -9.51
C MET A 298 -21.20 -6.29 -10.54
N ARG A 299 -20.88 -5.90 -11.76
CA ARG A 299 -21.70 -6.20 -12.94
C ARG A 299 -21.39 -7.64 -13.34
N VAL A 300 -22.42 -8.36 -13.78
CA VAL A 300 -22.27 -9.70 -14.36
C VAL A 300 -22.96 -9.70 -15.73
N VAL A 301 -22.25 -10.12 -16.76
CA VAL A 301 -22.72 -10.11 -18.15
C VAL A 301 -22.51 -11.50 -18.78
N PRO A 302 -23.56 -12.12 -19.37
CA PRO A 302 -24.96 -11.76 -19.24
C PRO A 302 -25.47 -12.03 -17.81
N ALA A 303 -26.53 -11.33 -17.40
CA ALA A 303 -26.99 -11.34 -16.00
C ALA A 303 -27.64 -12.65 -15.51
N ARG A 304 -27.72 -13.70 -16.34
CA ARG A 304 -28.43 -14.96 -16.01
C ARG A 304 -27.53 -16.19 -16.01
N ALA A 305 -26.68 -16.32 -17.03
CA ALA A 305 -25.73 -17.43 -17.14
C ALA A 305 -24.30 -16.90 -17.10
N PHE A 306 -23.41 -17.63 -16.44
CA PHE A 306 -21.98 -17.34 -16.44
C PHE A 306 -21.25 -18.53 -17.09
N GLY A 307 -20.86 -18.35 -18.34
CA GLY A 307 -20.25 -19.38 -19.18
C GLY A 307 -19.38 -18.72 -20.25
N PRO A 308 -18.99 -19.42 -21.34
CA PRO A 308 -18.14 -18.86 -22.38
C PRO A 308 -18.61 -17.48 -22.88
N GLY A 309 -17.70 -16.51 -22.90
CA GLY A 309 -17.94 -15.10 -23.24
C GLY A 309 -18.57 -14.25 -22.15
N ALA A 310 -18.95 -14.84 -21.01
CA ALA A 310 -19.42 -14.09 -19.84
C ALA A 310 -18.27 -13.41 -19.10
N TYR A 311 -18.57 -12.33 -18.40
CA TYR A 311 -17.59 -11.60 -17.60
C TYR A 311 -18.23 -10.88 -16.42
N ILE A 312 -17.40 -10.61 -15.41
CA ILE A 312 -17.72 -9.68 -14.33
C ILE A 312 -16.95 -8.38 -14.51
N GLU A 313 -17.53 -7.27 -14.06
CA GLU A 313 -16.82 -5.99 -13.91
C GLU A 313 -17.04 -5.43 -12.52
N PHE A 314 -15.99 -4.86 -11.94
CA PHE A 314 -16.05 -4.20 -10.64
C PHE A 314 -15.01 -3.08 -10.57
N PHE A 315 -15.22 -2.14 -9.66
CA PHE A 315 -14.17 -1.19 -9.27
C PHE A 315 -13.30 -1.86 -8.21
N GLY A 316 -12.03 -2.09 -8.54
CA GLY A 316 -11.03 -2.61 -7.62
C GLY A 316 -10.16 -1.47 -7.12
N GLU A 317 -9.83 -1.52 -5.83
CA GLU A 317 -8.93 -0.57 -5.16
C GLU A 317 -7.62 -1.29 -4.83
N GLY A 318 -6.49 -0.68 -5.16
CA GLY A 318 -5.17 -1.14 -4.68
C GLY A 318 -5.02 -0.93 -3.18
N LEU A 319 -3.93 -1.44 -2.61
CA LEU A 319 -3.49 -1.03 -1.28
C LEU A 319 -2.31 -0.07 -1.41
N ASP A 320 -2.22 0.84 -0.45
CA ASP A 320 -1.09 1.74 -0.31
C ASP A 320 -0.63 1.66 1.14
N THR A 321 0.28 0.70 1.38
CA THR A 321 0.76 0.34 2.73
C THR A 321 2.25 -0.01 2.68
N LEU A 322 2.92 0.12 3.81
CA LEU A 322 4.33 -0.28 3.99
C LEU A 322 4.63 -1.74 3.61
N TYR A 323 3.62 -2.60 3.54
CA TYR A 323 3.80 -4.04 3.40
C TYR A 323 3.32 -4.61 2.06
N THR A 324 2.40 -3.93 1.36
CA THR A 324 1.82 -4.43 0.10
C THR A 324 1.09 -3.34 -0.66
N ASP A 325 1.18 -3.43 -2.00
CA ASP A 325 0.35 -2.69 -2.96
C ASP A 325 -0.93 -3.46 -3.37
N THR A 326 -1.00 -4.74 -2.98
CA THR A 326 -1.98 -5.69 -3.51
C THR A 326 -3.14 -5.86 -2.54
N ASN A 327 -4.33 -5.47 -2.97
CA ASN A 327 -5.60 -5.77 -2.33
C ASN A 327 -6.15 -7.10 -2.85
N VAL A 328 -6.66 -7.94 -1.96
CA VAL A 328 -7.15 -9.28 -2.33
C VAL A 328 -8.67 -9.29 -2.25
N TYR A 329 -9.31 -9.33 -3.41
CA TYR A 329 -10.74 -9.57 -3.54
C TYR A 329 -11.00 -11.07 -3.68
N VAL A 330 -12.12 -11.55 -3.19
CA VAL A 330 -12.48 -12.97 -3.25
C VAL A 330 -13.78 -13.12 -4.04
N LEU A 331 -13.71 -13.81 -5.18
CA LEU A 331 -14.89 -14.24 -5.93
C LEU A 331 -15.31 -15.62 -5.42
N ARG A 332 -16.57 -15.77 -5.03
CA ARG A 332 -17.13 -17.00 -4.45
C ARG A 332 -18.55 -17.29 -4.90
N VAL A 333 -19.01 -18.52 -4.66
CA VAL A 333 -20.39 -18.95 -4.91
C VAL A 333 -21.21 -18.79 -3.63
N ASP A 334 -21.76 -17.60 -3.42
CA ASP A 334 -22.61 -17.27 -2.28
C ASP A 334 -23.67 -16.23 -2.67
N ARG A 335 -24.93 -16.68 -2.76
CA ARG A 335 -26.05 -15.80 -3.15
C ARG A 335 -26.32 -14.68 -2.14
N SER A 336 -26.03 -14.88 -0.86
CA SER A 336 -26.32 -13.89 0.18
C SER A 336 -25.43 -12.64 0.05
N LEU A 337 -24.27 -12.80 -0.58
CA LEU A 337 -23.27 -11.74 -0.79
C LEU A 337 -23.19 -11.28 -2.25
N ALA A 338 -24.06 -11.80 -3.12
CA ALA A 338 -24.08 -11.55 -4.55
C ALA A 338 -24.66 -10.16 -4.90
N PHE A 339 -23.91 -9.10 -4.60
CA PHE A 339 -24.34 -7.73 -4.81
C PHE A 339 -24.07 -7.28 -6.26
N ARG A 340 -25.03 -6.58 -6.86
CA ARG A 340 -24.94 -6.10 -8.26
C ARG A 340 -24.76 -4.60 -8.34
N THR A 341 -24.01 -4.16 -9.34
CA THR A 341 -23.82 -2.74 -9.64
C THR A 341 -25.13 -2.09 -10.09
N TYR A 342 -25.39 -0.87 -9.63
CA TYR A 342 -26.58 -0.13 -10.04
C TYR A 342 -26.46 0.34 -11.48
N ARG A 343 -27.61 0.56 -12.14
CA ARG A 343 -27.67 0.99 -13.54
C ARG A 343 -28.31 2.36 -13.63
N ASN A 344 -27.67 3.28 -14.33
CA ASN A 344 -28.25 4.55 -14.74
C ASN A 344 -28.60 4.48 -16.23
N LEU A 345 -29.90 4.58 -16.54
CA LEU A 345 -30.44 4.51 -17.90
C LEU A 345 -30.78 5.89 -18.48
N THR A 346 -30.52 6.96 -17.72
CA THR A 346 -30.79 8.34 -18.16
C THR A 346 -30.00 8.64 -19.42
N SER A 347 -30.65 9.18 -20.45
CA SER A 347 -29.95 9.62 -21.66
C SER A 347 -29.23 10.96 -21.44
N PRO A 348 -28.10 11.19 -22.12
CA PRO A 348 -27.41 12.49 -22.06
C PRO A 348 -28.32 13.62 -22.54
N ASP A 349 -28.44 14.70 -21.75
CA ASP A 349 -29.20 15.90 -22.12
C ASP A 349 -28.28 16.92 -22.80
N THR A 350 -28.29 16.93 -24.13
CA THR A 350 -27.42 17.77 -24.96
C THR A 350 -27.79 19.26 -24.92
N THR A 351 -28.84 19.66 -24.18
CA THR A 351 -29.15 21.07 -23.93
C THR A 351 -28.32 21.66 -22.79
N LYS A 352 -27.70 20.80 -21.97
CA LYS A 352 -26.78 21.21 -20.91
C LYS A 352 -25.38 21.45 -21.48
N THR A 353 -24.66 22.40 -20.88
CA THR A 353 -23.25 22.66 -21.19
C THR A 353 -22.36 21.68 -20.45
N ALA A 354 -21.47 20.99 -21.17
CA ALA A 354 -20.42 20.19 -20.55
C ALA A 354 -19.24 21.09 -20.13
N PRO A 355 -18.64 20.87 -18.94
CA PRO A 355 -17.42 21.57 -18.55
C PRO A 355 -16.27 21.20 -19.50
N THR A 356 -15.30 22.11 -19.66
CA THR A 356 -14.14 21.92 -20.55
C THR A 356 -12.89 21.45 -19.82
N TYR A 357 -12.88 21.51 -18.49
CA TYR A 357 -11.81 21.03 -17.63
C TYR A 357 -12.36 20.54 -16.29
N TYR A 358 -11.52 19.79 -15.58
CA TYR A 358 -11.62 19.52 -14.15
C TYR A 358 -10.26 19.78 -13.51
N VAL A 359 -10.19 19.81 -12.18
CA VAL A 359 -8.92 19.89 -11.46
C VAL A 359 -8.41 18.47 -11.27
N GLU A 360 -7.26 18.17 -11.86
CA GLU A 360 -6.52 16.92 -11.69
C GLU A 360 -5.45 17.10 -10.62
N GLU A 361 -5.18 16.02 -9.88
CA GLU A 361 -4.17 15.98 -8.83
C GLU A 361 -3.09 14.96 -9.24
N TYR A 362 -1.85 15.42 -9.40
CA TYR A 362 -0.70 14.58 -9.71
C TYR A 362 0.27 14.57 -8.54
N GLU A 363 0.49 13.41 -7.93
CA GLU A 363 1.36 13.22 -6.76
C GLU A 363 2.53 12.31 -7.11
N VAL A 364 3.72 12.66 -6.63
CA VAL A 364 4.91 11.81 -6.65
C VAL A 364 5.46 11.70 -5.23
N GLU A 365 5.53 10.46 -4.77
CA GLU A 365 6.02 10.05 -3.45
C GLU A 365 6.75 8.70 -3.69
N GLU A 366 8.04 8.78 -3.99
CA GLU A 366 8.87 7.61 -4.27
C GLU A 366 9.63 7.17 -3.02
N ASN A 367 9.72 5.87 -2.78
CA ASN A 367 10.47 5.31 -1.64
C ASN A 367 11.96 5.18 -2.00
N GLY A 368 12.67 6.31 -2.07
CA GLY A 368 14.08 6.38 -2.46
C GLY A 368 15.07 6.13 -1.33
N GLY A 369 14.68 6.32 -0.06
CA GLY A 369 15.48 6.03 1.12
C GLY A 369 14.62 5.74 2.34
N PHE A 370 15.21 5.09 3.34
CA PHE A 370 14.57 4.74 4.61
C PHE A 370 15.23 5.48 5.76
N ALA A 371 14.42 6.09 6.63
CA ALA A 371 14.87 6.76 7.84
C ALA A 371 13.88 6.47 8.98
N THR A 372 14.34 5.77 10.02
CA THR A 372 13.55 5.59 11.26
C THR A 372 13.30 6.90 11.99
N THR A 373 14.02 7.95 11.62
CA THR A 373 13.90 9.31 12.14
C THR A 373 12.89 10.16 11.38
N SER A 374 12.22 9.60 10.35
CA SER A 374 11.15 10.30 9.62
C SER A 374 10.10 10.83 10.62
N PRO A 375 9.66 12.08 10.48
CA PRO A 375 8.61 12.65 11.32
C PRO A 375 7.20 12.22 10.86
N THR A 376 7.07 11.44 9.79
CA THR A 376 5.78 10.99 9.24
C THR A 376 5.46 9.56 9.68
N ASP A 377 4.24 9.08 9.38
CA ASP A 377 3.89 7.66 9.61
C ASP A 377 4.61 6.72 8.62
N ASP A 378 5.29 7.29 7.61
CA ASP A 378 6.08 6.59 6.61
C ASP A 378 7.59 6.79 6.87
N PRO A 379 8.36 5.73 7.15
CA PRO A 379 9.80 5.84 7.28
C PRO A 379 10.52 6.02 5.92
N TRP A 380 9.82 5.92 4.80
CA TRP A 380 10.39 6.15 3.47
C TRP A 380 10.35 7.62 3.07
N TYR A 381 11.34 8.05 2.30
CA TYR A 381 11.44 9.40 1.73
C TYR A 381 12.01 9.33 0.30
N MET A 382 11.82 10.36 -0.51
CA MET A 382 12.27 10.38 -1.92
C MET A 382 13.78 10.52 -2.07
N SER A 383 14.35 11.54 -1.45
CA SER A 383 15.79 11.77 -1.43
C SER A 383 16.14 12.76 -0.31
N TYR A 384 17.42 13.04 -0.15
CA TYR A 384 17.86 14.08 0.77
C TYR A 384 18.97 14.93 0.14
N LEU A 385 19.08 16.16 0.63
CA LEU A 385 20.20 17.06 0.38
C LEU A 385 20.87 17.36 1.70
N LEU A 386 22.20 17.34 1.70
CA LEU A 386 23.04 17.75 2.82
C LEU A 386 24.09 18.75 2.35
N VAL A 387 24.08 19.96 2.90
CA VAL A 387 25.04 21.04 2.64
C VAL A 387 25.99 21.15 3.83
N THR A 388 27.30 21.10 3.61
CA THR A 388 28.31 21.12 4.69
C THR A 388 29.40 22.17 4.53
N ASN A 389 29.43 22.87 3.38
CA ASN A 389 30.51 23.81 3.01
C ASN A 389 29.99 25.17 2.55
N GLY A 390 28.75 25.52 2.90
CA GLY A 390 28.12 26.78 2.50
C GLY A 390 27.60 26.83 1.06
N LYS A 391 27.88 25.83 0.23
CA LYS A 391 27.41 25.82 -1.18
C LYS A 391 26.05 25.16 -1.27
N ALA A 392 25.06 25.92 -1.74
CA ALA A 392 23.73 25.39 -2.03
C ALA A 392 23.82 24.14 -2.91
N LYS A 393 22.96 23.16 -2.61
CA LYS A 393 22.79 21.95 -3.41
C LYS A 393 21.38 21.90 -3.93
N SER A 394 21.22 21.33 -5.13
CA SER A 394 19.92 21.12 -5.71
C SER A 394 19.85 19.77 -6.41
N THR A 395 18.64 19.26 -6.56
CA THR A 395 18.33 18.07 -7.36
C THR A 395 17.11 18.37 -8.22
N THR A 396 17.11 17.80 -9.42
CA THR A 396 16.02 17.97 -10.40
C THR A 396 15.39 16.63 -10.69
N TYR A 397 14.07 16.57 -10.56
CA TYR A 397 13.23 15.46 -10.97
C TYR A 397 12.54 15.77 -12.28
N THR A 398 12.37 14.75 -13.11
CA THR A 398 11.54 14.82 -14.31
C THR A 398 10.25 14.07 -14.06
N PHE A 399 9.12 14.69 -14.38
CA PHE A 399 7.81 14.07 -14.25
C PHE A 399 6.96 14.30 -15.50
N ASN A 400 6.25 13.25 -15.93
CA ASN A 400 5.51 13.23 -17.20
C ASN A 400 4.00 13.05 -17.01
N GLY A 401 3.51 12.99 -15.77
CA GLY A 401 2.09 12.76 -15.48
C GLY A 401 1.19 13.99 -15.53
N VAL A 402 1.75 15.18 -15.81
CA VAL A 402 0.97 16.40 -16.03
C VAL A 402 0.71 16.58 -17.53
N ASP A 403 -0.41 16.04 -17.98
CA ASP A 403 -0.84 15.95 -19.37
C ASP A 403 -2.14 16.74 -19.62
N HIS A 404 -2.52 16.92 -20.89
CA HIS A 404 -3.81 17.53 -21.31
C HIS A 404 -4.21 18.81 -20.57
N VAL A 405 -3.24 19.65 -20.22
CA VAL A 405 -3.46 20.88 -19.47
C VAL A 405 -4.44 21.80 -20.21
N ALA A 406 -5.49 22.23 -19.53
CA ALA A 406 -6.46 23.20 -20.02
C ALA A 406 -5.93 24.63 -19.79
N ALA A 407 -4.94 25.04 -20.60
CA ALA A 407 -4.24 26.32 -20.46
C ALA A 407 -5.17 27.56 -20.54
N ASP A 408 -6.26 27.45 -21.30
CA ASP A 408 -7.25 28.53 -21.48
C ASP A 408 -8.36 28.53 -20.42
N SER A 409 -8.26 27.70 -19.37
CA SER A 409 -9.26 27.60 -18.30
C SER A 409 -9.35 28.85 -17.41
N GLY A 410 -8.30 29.67 -17.37
CA GLY A 410 -8.17 30.80 -16.44
C GLY A 410 -7.85 30.40 -14.99
N VAL A 411 -7.67 29.11 -14.71
CA VAL A 411 -7.32 28.57 -13.38
C VAL A 411 -5.82 28.38 -13.29
N GLN A 412 -5.18 28.82 -12.20
CA GLN A 412 -3.76 28.58 -11.96
C GLN A 412 -3.54 27.13 -11.49
N ALA A 413 -2.43 26.51 -11.89
CA ALA A 413 -1.99 25.27 -11.28
C ALA A 413 -1.31 25.57 -9.93
N GLN A 414 -1.41 24.65 -8.99
CA GLN A 414 -0.76 24.73 -7.68
C GLN A 414 0.26 23.61 -7.54
N VAL A 415 1.42 23.95 -7.01
CA VAL A 415 2.51 23.02 -6.74
C VAL A 415 2.77 23.04 -5.24
N SER A 416 2.81 21.87 -4.63
CA SER A 416 3.21 21.70 -3.24
C SER A 416 4.39 20.73 -3.14
N VAL A 417 5.39 21.07 -2.33
CA VAL A 417 6.56 20.25 -2.06
C VAL A 417 6.69 20.07 -0.56
N SER A 418 6.72 18.83 -0.11
CA SER A 418 6.85 18.48 1.30
C SER A 418 8.26 17.98 1.59
N ALA A 419 8.90 18.55 2.59
CA ALA A 419 10.24 18.18 3.03
C ALA A 419 10.35 18.30 4.55
N TRP A 420 11.27 17.58 5.16
CA TRP A 420 11.52 17.63 6.60
C TRP A 420 13.01 17.80 6.91
N GLY A 421 13.29 18.44 8.05
CA GLY A 421 14.63 18.75 8.50
C GLY A 421 15.40 17.53 8.97
N LEU A 422 16.64 17.35 8.48
CA LEU A 422 17.57 16.37 9.02
C LEU A 422 18.23 16.85 10.31
N ILE A 423 18.21 18.16 10.56
CA ILE A 423 18.75 18.82 11.74
C ILE A 423 17.69 19.70 12.40
N ASP A 424 17.82 19.95 13.69
CA ASP A 424 16.90 20.84 14.42
C ASP A 424 17.33 22.31 14.36
N ASP A 425 17.38 22.86 13.13
CA ASP A 425 17.87 24.23 12.86
C ASP A 425 17.03 24.94 11.78
N ASP A 426 17.35 26.19 11.46
CA ASP A 426 16.74 26.91 10.34
C ASP A 426 17.16 26.28 8.99
N HIS A 427 16.20 26.13 8.08
CA HIS A 427 16.37 25.62 6.73
C HIS A 427 15.98 26.68 5.69
N GLU A 428 16.63 26.70 4.52
CA GLU A 428 16.21 27.52 3.37
C GLU A 428 15.96 26.66 2.13
N LEU A 429 14.68 26.49 1.76
CA LEU A 429 14.24 25.68 0.63
C LEU A 429 13.71 26.57 -0.50
N ALA A 430 14.26 26.41 -1.70
CA ALA A 430 13.72 26.99 -2.93
C ALA A 430 13.21 25.91 -3.88
N VAL A 431 12.07 26.16 -4.53
CA VAL A 431 11.41 25.23 -5.46
C VAL A 431 11.16 25.92 -6.79
N ARG A 432 11.52 25.24 -7.88
CA ARG A 432 11.26 25.66 -9.25
C ARG A 432 10.57 24.56 -10.05
N VAL A 433 9.61 24.92 -10.89
CA VAL A 433 9.01 24.03 -11.91
C VAL A 433 9.28 24.59 -13.29
N ASN A 434 9.86 23.81 -14.20
CA ASN A 434 10.27 24.26 -15.54
C ASN A 434 11.03 25.58 -15.52
N ASN A 435 11.98 25.72 -14.59
CA ASN A 435 12.79 26.91 -14.36
C ASN A 435 12.02 28.16 -13.84
N VAL A 436 10.71 28.04 -13.54
CA VAL A 436 9.90 29.07 -12.88
C VAL A 436 9.99 28.88 -11.36
N GLU A 437 10.39 29.92 -10.62
CA GLU A 437 10.37 29.89 -9.16
C GLU A 437 8.94 29.87 -8.65
N ILE A 438 8.61 28.80 -7.93
CA ILE A 438 7.29 28.60 -7.33
C ILE A 438 7.27 29.19 -5.92
N ALA A 439 8.35 28.95 -5.17
CA ALA A 439 8.49 29.40 -3.80
C ALA A 439 9.97 29.39 -3.36
N LYS A 440 10.27 30.24 -2.39
CA LYS A 440 11.49 30.21 -1.59
C LYS A 440 11.11 30.53 -0.14
N GLU A 441 11.32 29.59 0.76
CA GLU A 441 10.84 29.66 2.14
C GLU A 441 11.94 29.27 3.13
N SER A 442 11.86 29.85 4.33
CA SER A 442 12.64 29.42 5.49
C SER A 442 11.71 28.82 6.55
N PHE A 443 12.13 27.71 7.15
CA PHE A 443 11.39 27.04 8.22
C PHE A 443 12.36 26.41 9.24
N TYR A 444 11.87 26.15 10.44
CA TYR A 444 12.69 25.67 11.55
C TYR A 444 12.40 24.20 11.87
N GLY A 445 13.48 23.44 12.03
CA GLY A 445 13.51 22.14 12.67
C GLY A 445 13.03 20.98 11.80
N ARG A 446 12.88 19.84 12.46
CA ARG A 446 12.64 18.53 11.85
C ARG A 446 11.21 18.20 11.41
N PRO A 447 10.12 18.83 11.88
CA PRO A 447 8.78 18.49 11.41
C PRO A 447 8.59 18.64 9.89
N LEU A 448 7.65 17.88 9.33
CA LEU A 448 7.26 18.00 7.92
C LEU A 448 6.77 19.42 7.60
N HIS A 449 7.42 20.06 6.64
CA HIS A 449 7.07 21.38 6.10
C HIS A 449 6.62 21.24 4.65
N THR A 450 5.49 21.87 4.30
CA THR A 450 4.97 21.88 2.93
C THR A 450 5.02 23.29 2.37
N VAL A 451 5.88 23.49 1.38
CA VAL A 451 5.97 24.71 0.58
C VAL A 451 4.93 24.66 -0.52
N THR A 452 4.22 25.77 -0.78
CA THR A 452 3.20 25.84 -1.84
C THR A 452 3.35 27.09 -2.70
N GLY A 453 3.14 26.97 -4.01
CA GLY A 453 3.05 28.13 -4.89
C GLY A 453 2.26 27.85 -6.16
N SER A 454 1.93 28.92 -6.89
CA SER A 454 1.14 28.86 -8.12
C SER A 454 2.01 28.93 -9.36
N ILE A 455 1.63 28.18 -10.40
CA ILE A 455 2.24 28.25 -11.73
C ILE A 455 1.16 28.44 -12.79
N ALA A 456 1.46 29.29 -13.78
CA ALA A 456 0.60 29.44 -14.94
C ALA A 456 0.51 28.10 -15.69
N PRO A 457 -0.69 27.60 -16.04
CA PRO A 457 -0.81 26.32 -16.73
C PRO A 457 -0.05 26.27 -18.07
N ALA A 458 0.12 27.43 -18.73
CA ALA A 458 0.90 27.54 -19.97
C ALA A 458 2.42 27.36 -19.77
N ALA A 459 2.92 27.38 -18.53
CA ALA A 459 4.30 27.08 -18.19
C ALA A 459 4.52 25.59 -17.87
N LEU A 460 3.46 24.77 -17.86
CA LEU A 460 3.56 23.31 -17.78
C LEU A 460 3.70 22.73 -19.19
N ASP A 461 4.69 21.88 -19.36
CA ASP A 461 5.00 21.22 -20.63
C ASP A 461 4.18 19.94 -20.78
N ARG A 462 3.59 19.75 -21.97
CA ARG A 462 2.69 18.63 -22.29
C ARG A 462 3.31 17.23 -22.28
N ALA A 463 4.64 17.16 -22.32
CA ALA A 463 5.37 15.89 -22.51
C ALA A 463 6.26 15.54 -21.32
N SER A 464 6.79 16.55 -20.64
CA SER A 464 7.75 16.37 -19.56
C SER A 464 7.95 17.68 -18.84
N ASN A 465 7.87 17.65 -17.51
CA ASN A 465 8.11 18.79 -16.64
C ASN A 465 9.28 18.47 -15.72
N THR A 466 9.90 19.50 -15.17
CA THR A 466 10.95 19.36 -14.16
C THR A 466 10.58 20.04 -12.86
N LEU A 467 10.88 19.38 -11.74
CA LEU A 467 10.88 19.97 -10.40
C LEU A 467 12.33 20.06 -9.92
N THR A 468 12.82 21.26 -9.69
CA THR A 468 14.10 21.49 -9.02
C THR A 468 13.84 21.99 -7.61
N TRP A 469 14.39 21.30 -6.62
CA TRP A 469 14.43 21.78 -5.25
C TRP A 469 15.87 22.04 -4.85
N GLU A 470 16.10 23.13 -4.14
CA GLU A 470 17.42 23.62 -3.74
C GLU A 470 17.43 23.88 -2.25
N LEU A 471 18.40 23.27 -1.58
CA LEU A 471 18.75 23.55 -0.20
C LEU A 471 19.92 24.54 -0.18
N SER A 472 19.67 25.70 0.40
CA SER A 472 20.69 26.67 0.77
C SER A 472 20.90 26.62 2.28
N MET A 473 22.08 27.04 2.75
CA MET A 473 22.35 27.11 4.19
C MET A 473 21.36 28.02 4.91
N GLY A 474 20.70 27.51 5.94
CA GLY A 474 20.06 28.32 6.96
C GLY A 474 21.01 29.35 7.59
N HIS A 475 20.45 30.43 8.12
CA HIS A 475 21.23 31.55 8.64
C HIS A 475 22.07 31.17 9.87
N GLY A 476 23.40 31.10 9.70
CA GLY A 476 24.34 30.87 10.81
C GLY A 476 24.81 29.44 10.97
N ASN A 477 24.32 28.52 10.13
CA ASN A 477 24.62 27.10 10.24
C ASN A 477 25.98 26.80 9.60
N THR A 478 26.65 25.74 10.08
CA THR A 478 27.85 25.17 9.42
C THR A 478 27.50 23.99 8.52
N ARG A 479 26.31 23.41 8.72
CA ARG A 479 25.71 22.36 7.90
C ARG A 479 24.19 22.52 7.86
N ASP A 480 23.56 22.00 6.83
CA ASP A 480 22.11 21.96 6.68
C ASP A 480 21.71 20.66 5.96
N GLY A 481 20.53 20.13 6.25
CA GLY A 481 20.02 18.93 5.62
C GLY A 481 18.51 18.87 5.58
N LEU A 482 17.97 18.47 4.43
CA LEU A 482 16.54 18.23 4.22
C LEU A 482 16.34 16.87 3.54
N ALA A 483 15.32 16.13 3.96
CA ALA A 483 14.76 15.02 3.20
C ALA A 483 13.48 15.47 2.48
N LEU A 484 13.37 15.12 1.21
CA LEU A 484 12.20 15.34 0.37
C LEU A 484 11.22 14.18 0.59
N GLU A 485 9.99 14.51 0.97
CA GLU A 485 8.92 13.53 1.20
C GLU A 485 8.11 13.28 -0.08
N SER A 486 7.59 14.35 -0.67
CA SER A 486 6.72 14.26 -1.84
C SER A 486 6.61 15.60 -2.54
N TYR A 487 6.13 15.55 -3.78
CA TYR A 487 5.65 16.73 -4.48
C TYR A 487 4.36 16.44 -5.21
N HIS A 488 3.54 17.49 -5.34
CA HIS A 488 2.20 17.38 -5.85
C HIS A 488 1.84 18.59 -6.71
N VAL A 489 1.13 18.34 -7.81
CA VAL A 489 0.68 19.34 -8.78
C VAL A 489 -0.82 19.20 -8.99
N SER A 490 -1.56 20.24 -8.59
CA SER A 490 -2.98 20.41 -8.88
C SER A 490 -3.13 21.29 -10.13
N TYR A 491 -3.80 20.83 -11.18
CA TYR A 491 -3.87 21.59 -12.43
C TYR A 491 -5.18 21.40 -13.19
N PRO A 492 -5.62 22.40 -13.98
CA PRO A 492 -6.80 22.24 -14.82
C PRO A 492 -6.48 21.29 -15.97
N ARG A 493 -7.13 20.13 -16.03
CA ARG A 493 -6.96 19.10 -17.06
C ARG A 493 -8.21 18.97 -17.93
N LYS A 494 -8.04 18.76 -19.23
CA LYS A 494 -9.14 18.49 -20.16
C LYS A 494 -9.71 17.08 -19.94
N PHE A 495 -10.96 16.88 -20.33
CA PHE A 495 -11.62 15.57 -20.30
C PHE A 495 -11.16 14.67 -21.47
N VAL A 496 -9.95 14.13 -21.39
CA VAL A 496 -9.35 13.26 -22.40
C VAL A 496 -8.97 11.91 -21.77
N VAL A 497 -9.34 10.81 -22.44
CA VAL A 497 -8.86 9.46 -22.09
C VAL A 497 -7.50 9.22 -22.72
N ASP A 498 -6.56 8.70 -21.95
CA ASP A 498 -5.25 8.23 -22.42
C ASP A 498 -5.14 6.70 -22.32
N ASP A 499 -3.92 6.16 -22.29
CA ASP A 499 -3.60 4.72 -22.35
C ASP A 499 -4.17 3.86 -21.20
N ARG A 500 -5.05 4.38 -20.34
CA ARG A 500 -5.68 3.66 -19.23
C ARG A 500 -7.16 4.04 -19.06
N PHE A 501 -7.43 5.18 -18.45
CA PHE A 501 -8.77 5.69 -18.15
C PHE A 501 -8.63 7.12 -17.63
N ILE A 502 -9.75 7.84 -17.55
CA ILE A 502 -9.83 9.12 -16.85
C ILE A 502 -10.73 8.97 -15.62
N THR A 503 -10.29 9.54 -14.50
CA THR A 503 -11.10 9.69 -13.30
C THR A 503 -11.22 11.16 -12.97
N PHE A 504 -12.42 11.60 -12.60
CA PHE A 504 -12.60 12.98 -12.19
C PHE A 504 -13.81 13.12 -11.27
N ASP A 505 -13.72 14.09 -10.36
CA ASP A 505 -14.88 14.56 -9.60
C ASP A 505 -15.61 15.67 -10.38
N GLY A 506 -16.93 15.70 -10.27
CA GLY A 506 -17.68 16.86 -10.75
C GLY A 506 -19.18 16.80 -10.49
N ASP A 507 -19.82 17.94 -10.76
CA ASP A 507 -21.21 18.23 -10.43
C ASP A 507 -22.07 18.59 -11.65
N ALA A 508 -21.53 18.46 -12.87
CA ALA A 508 -22.26 18.81 -14.08
C ALA A 508 -23.38 17.80 -14.39
N GLY A 509 -24.39 18.24 -15.14
CA GLY A 509 -25.47 17.37 -15.62
C GLY A 509 -25.16 16.65 -16.94
N LEU A 510 -24.02 16.96 -17.57
CA LEU A 510 -23.55 16.39 -18.83
C LEU A 510 -22.03 16.48 -18.85
N TYR A 511 -21.36 15.43 -19.34
CA TYR A 511 -19.94 15.43 -19.60
C TYR A 511 -19.64 15.07 -21.05
N ARG A 512 -18.57 15.66 -21.58
CA ARG A 512 -17.97 15.36 -22.87
C ARG A 512 -16.54 14.90 -22.61
N VAL A 513 -16.23 13.68 -23.03
CA VAL A 513 -14.89 13.10 -22.95
C VAL A 513 -14.39 12.81 -24.36
N GLU A 514 -13.11 13.08 -24.59
CA GLU A 514 -12.44 12.93 -25.88
C GLU A 514 -11.49 11.72 -25.89
N ASN A 515 -11.00 11.36 -27.07
CA ASN A 515 -10.05 10.27 -27.31
C ASN A 515 -10.53 8.85 -26.90
N MET A 516 -11.84 8.61 -26.98
CA MET A 516 -12.45 7.29 -26.82
C MET A 516 -12.29 6.48 -28.11
N THR A 517 -11.05 6.11 -28.44
CA THR A 517 -10.68 5.45 -29.71
C THR A 517 -10.55 3.93 -29.59
N GLY A 518 -10.42 3.42 -28.37
CA GLY A 518 -10.44 2.00 -28.04
C GLY A 518 -11.85 1.49 -27.75
N GLY A 519 -12.22 0.31 -28.28
CA GLY A 519 -13.37 -0.48 -27.83
C GLY A 519 -14.73 0.21 -27.63
N GLU A 520 -15.59 -0.40 -26.80
CA GLU A 520 -16.84 0.20 -26.33
C GLU A 520 -16.57 1.07 -25.10
N ALA A 521 -17.27 2.20 -24.97
CA ALA A 521 -17.16 3.08 -23.82
C ALA A 521 -17.70 2.44 -22.53
N VAL A 522 -16.88 2.49 -21.48
CA VAL A 522 -17.22 2.06 -20.13
C VAL A 522 -17.18 3.25 -19.19
N VAL A 523 -18.34 3.59 -18.65
CA VAL A 523 -18.53 4.71 -17.73
C VAL A 523 -19.17 4.20 -16.44
N TYR A 524 -18.47 4.41 -15.34
CA TYR A 524 -18.98 4.22 -13.98
C TYR A 524 -19.02 5.57 -13.25
N SER A 525 -19.88 5.68 -12.25
CA SER A 525 -19.85 6.81 -11.30
C SER A 525 -20.06 6.34 -9.88
N TYR A 526 -19.37 7.00 -8.94
CA TYR A 526 -19.62 6.87 -7.52
C TYR A 526 -20.47 8.04 -7.06
N TYR A 527 -21.74 7.76 -6.72
CA TYR A 527 -22.71 8.77 -6.34
C TYR A 527 -23.57 8.28 -5.18
N ARG A 528 -23.66 9.10 -4.12
CA ARG A 528 -24.41 8.78 -2.88
C ARG A 528 -24.04 7.41 -2.30
N ASN A 529 -22.73 7.17 -2.17
CA ASN A 529 -22.14 5.96 -1.60
C ASN A 529 -22.52 4.67 -2.36
N ARG A 530 -22.65 4.77 -3.69
CA ARG A 530 -23.02 3.68 -4.59
C ARG A 530 -22.27 3.81 -5.91
N LEU A 531 -21.77 2.68 -6.41
CA LEU A 531 -21.24 2.55 -7.76
C LEU A 531 -22.40 2.33 -8.75
N TRP A 532 -22.44 3.14 -9.81
CA TRP A 532 -23.41 3.10 -10.89
C TRP A 532 -22.72 2.91 -12.22
N ARG A 533 -23.20 1.99 -13.06
CA ARG A 533 -22.86 1.97 -14.48
C ARG A 533 -23.75 2.95 -15.24
N MET A 534 -23.15 3.84 -16.02
CA MET A 534 -23.87 4.73 -16.94
C MET A 534 -24.09 4.02 -18.27
N GLU A 535 -25.30 3.50 -18.48
CA GLU A 535 -25.59 2.60 -19.61
C GLU A 535 -25.95 3.35 -20.90
N SER A 536 -26.30 4.64 -20.81
CA SER A 536 -26.63 5.45 -21.97
C SER A 536 -25.52 6.46 -22.24
N THR A 537 -24.86 6.30 -23.38
CA THR A 537 -23.85 7.22 -23.88
C THR A 537 -24.12 7.56 -25.33
N ILE A 538 -23.71 8.75 -25.79
CA ILE A 538 -23.72 9.13 -27.21
C ILE A 538 -22.27 9.19 -27.65
N ALA A 539 -21.84 8.22 -28.44
CA ALA A 539 -20.53 8.21 -29.08
C ALA A 539 -20.66 8.86 -30.47
N SER A 540 -19.73 9.76 -30.78
CA SER A 540 -19.63 10.37 -32.11
C SER A 540 -18.78 9.48 -33.02
N ALA A 541 -19.32 9.11 -34.18
CA ALA A 541 -18.59 8.34 -35.17
C ALA A 541 -17.56 9.25 -35.88
N GLY A 542 -16.28 9.13 -35.49
CA GLY A 542 -15.16 9.71 -36.25
C GLY A 542 -14.21 10.64 -35.50
N ASP A 543 -14.57 11.14 -34.31
CA ASP A 543 -13.71 12.04 -33.51
C ASP A 543 -13.36 11.50 -32.11
N GLY A 544 -13.80 10.29 -31.77
CA GLY A 544 -13.53 9.66 -30.46
C GLY A 544 -14.21 10.39 -29.29
N THR A 545 -15.27 11.17 -29.54
CA THR A 545 -16.00 11.85 -28.46
C THR A 545 -17.08 10.96 -27.87
N LEU A 546 -17.19 10.99 -26.53
CA LEU A 546 -18.26 10.41 -25.74
C LEU A 546 -19.02 11.47 -24.95
N LEU A 547 -20.34 11.47 -25.05
CA LEU A 547 -21.24 12.21 -24.16
C LEU A 547 -21.97 11.24 -23.22
N PHE A 548 -22.05 11.58 -21.94
CA PHE A 548 -22.79 10.81 -20.94
C PHE A 548 -23.47 11.72 -19.91
N PRO A 549 -24.58 11.28 -19.27
CA PRO A 549 -25.28 12.09 -18.28
C PRO A 549 -24.44 12.24 -17.00
N GLY A 550 -24.35 13.47 -16.49
CA GLY A 550 -23.86 13.72 -15.14
C GLY A 550 -25.01 13.81 -14.14
N TRP A 551 -24.70 13.72 -12.84
CA TRP A 551 -25.70 13.75 -11.77
C TRP A 551 -26.24 15.16 -11.48
N GLY A 552 -25.59 16.23 -11.95
CA GLY A 552 -25.94 17.60 -11.54
C GLY A 552 -25.61 17.88 -10.06
N ALA A 553 -24.72 17.07 -9.47
CA ALA A 553 -24.28 17.10 -8.10
C ALA A 553 -22.97 16.30 -7.98
N ASP A 554 -22.18 16.57 -6.94
CA ASP A 554 -20.88 15.95 -6.70
C ASP A 554 -20.92 14.41 -6.84
N ALA A 555 -20.12 13.91 -7.78
CA ALA A 555 -19.88 12.51 -8.01
C ALA A 555 -18.49 12.31 -8.61
N THR A 556 -17.90 11.14 -8.38
CA THR A 556 -16.68 10.70 -9.06
C THR A 556 -17.07 9.89 -10.28
N TYR A 557 -16.43 10.13 -11.42
CA TYR A 557 -16.66 9.41 -12.66
C TYR A 557 -15.39 8.67 -13.08
N TYR A 558 -15.58 7.46 -13.57
CA TYR A 558 -14.52 6.61 -14.14
C TYR A 558 -14.90 6.33 -15.59
N VAL A 559 -14.12 6.83 -16.54
CA VAL A 559 -14.40 6.70 -17.97
C VAL A 559 -13.22 6.02 -18.64
N THR A 560 -13.50 4.92 -19.32
CA THR A 560 -12.51 4.07 -19.99
C THR A 560 -13.15 3.37 -21.18
N SER A 561 -12.41 2.53 -21.87
CA SER A 561 -12.89 1.66 -22.93
C SER A 561 -12.63 0.20 -22.61
N THR A 562 -13.35 -0.70 -23.27
CA THR A 562 -13.27 -2.14 -22.99
C THR A 562 -11.89 -2.77 -23.14
N ASP A 563 -11.04 -2.21 -24.00
CA ASP A 563 -9.67 -2.62 -24.25
C ASP A 563 -8.66 -2.10 -23.21
N LEU A 564 -9.05 -1.09 -22.42
CA LEU A 564 -8.23 -0.53 -21.34
C LEU A 564 -8.66 -1.00 -19.94
N LEU A 565 -9.66 -1.89 -19.86
CA LEU A 565 -10.09 -2.48 -18.60
C LEU A 565 -8.96 -3.32 -18.00
N LEU A 566 -8.76 -3.16 -16.69
CA LEU A 566 -7.72 -3.87 -15.96
C LEU A 566 -8.07 -5.35 -15.78
N LYS A 567 -7.03 -6.18 -15.68
CA LYS A 567 -7.15 -7.58 -15.27
C LYS A 567 -6.45 -7.76 -13.93
N PRO A 568 -7.09 -8.36 -12.92
CA PRO A 568 -6.42 -8.65 -11.66
C PRO A 568 -5.47 -9.83 -11.87
N GLY A 569 -4.49 -9.98 -10.99
CA GLY A 569 -3.89 -11.30 -10.80
C GLY A 569 -4.96 -12.29 -10.34
N ILE A 570 -4.86 -13.55 -10.73
CA ILE A 570 -5.86 -14.56 -10.35
C ILE A 570 -5.12 -15.76 -9.78
N ARG A 571 -5.55 -16.25 -8.61
CA ARG A 571 -5.03 -17.48 -8.01
C ARG A 571 -6.11 -18.20 -7.19
N ALA A 572 -5.91 -19.49 -6.95
CA ALA A 572 -6.78 -20.27 -6.09
C ALA A 572 -6.86 -19.64 -4.70
N GLY A 573 -8.10 -19.46 -4.23
CA GLY A 573 -8.33 -18.78 -2.96
C GLY A 573 -7.92 -19.62 -1.77
N ARG A 574 -7.45 -18.96 -0.71
CA ARG A 574 -7.10 -19.63 0.54
C ARG A 574 -8.36 -20.10 1.25
N VAL A 575 -8.35 -21.36 1.68
CA VAL A 575 -9.39 -21.87 2.58
C VAL A 575 -9.32 -21.08 3.89
N PRO A 576 -10.42 -20.50 4.37
CA PRO A 576 -10.44 -19.84 5.66
C PRO A 576 -10.08 -20.85 6.73
N VAL A 577 -9.16 -20.42 7.58
CA VAL A 577 -8.89 -21.07 8.84
C VAL A 577 -9.61 -20.25 9.90
N ASP A 578 -10.47 -20.90 10.66
CA ASP A 578 -11.05 -20.28 11.83
C ASP A 578 -9.95 -20.11 12.89
N ILE A 579 -9.58 -18.86 13.16
CA ILE A 579 -8.61 -18.48 14.19
C ILE A 579 -9.28 -17.77 15.37
N ASP A 580 -10.59 -17.54 15.29
CA ASP A 580 -11.34 -16.72 16.23
C ASP A 580 -12.14 -17.58 17.21
N SER A 581 -12.53 -18.81 16.82
CA SER A 581 -13.16 -19.77 17.72
C SER A 581 -12.12 -20.65 18.41
N GLY A 582 -12.39 -21.06 19.66
CA GLY A 582 -11.53 -21.94 20.46
C GLY A 582 -10.75 -21.24 21.58
N GLN A 583 -9.98 -22.02 22.34
CA GLN A 583 -9.01 -21.52 23.31
C GLN A 583 -7.62 -21.98 22.86
N TYR A 584 -6.69 -21.03 22.75
CA TYR A 584 -5.32 -21.28 22.29
C TYR A 584 -4.33 -20.75 23.33
N ASP A 585 -3.32 -21.55 23.65
CA ASP A 585 -2.23 -21.12 24.54
C ASP A 585 -1.18 -20.27 23.78
N TYR A 586 -1.05 -20.48 22.46
CA TYR A 586 -0.10 -19.79 21.60
C TYR A 586 -0.71 -19.48 20.22
N VAL A 587 -0.38 -18.31 19.68
CA VAL A 587 -0.61 -17.93 18.27
C VAL A 587 0.75 -17.63 17.64
N ILE A 588 1.04 -18.28 16.52
CA ILE A 588 2.29 -18.11 15.78
C ILE A 588 1.97 -17.50 14.42
N ILE A 589 2.50 -16.31 14.16
CA ILE A 589 2.36 -15.61 12.88
C ILE A 589 3.75 -15.58 12.24
N SER A 590 3.85 -16.11 11.02
CA SER A 590 5.11 -16.13 10.30
C SER A 590 4.91 -16.00 8.80
N HIS A 591 5.96 -15.58 8.10
CA HIS A 591 5.98 -15.68 6.66
C HIS A 591 5.90 -17.17 6.25
N PRO A 592 5.13 -17.55 5.20
CA PRO A 592 4.96 -18.95 4.82
C PRO A 592 6.27 -19.74 4.69
N ASN A 593 7.33 -19.09 4.19
CA ASN A 593 8.65 -19.71 4.00
C ASN A 593 9.36 -20.10 5.31
N PHE A 594 8.93 -19.57 6.45
CA PHE A 594 9.50 -19.89 7.75
C PHE A 594 8.63 -20.85 8.56
N ILE A 595 7.41 -21.16 8.11
CA ILE A 595 6.47 -22.00 8.86
C ILE A 595 7.06 -23.38 9.17
N ASP A 596 7.67 -24.03 8.18
CA ASP A 596 8.27 -25.36 8.38
C ASP A 596 9.47 -25.30 9.35
N SER A 597 10.26 -24.24 9.28
CA SER A 597 11.39 -23.97 10.19
C SER A 597 10.96 -23.75 11.64
N LEU A 598 9.68 -23.43 11.88
CA LEU A 598 9.14 -23.28 13.23
C LEU A 598 8.73 -24.61 13.87
N ALA A 599 8.73 -25.73 13.14
CA ALA A 599 8.31 -27.03 13.68
C ALA A 599 9.00 -27.42 15.00
N PRO A 600 10.32 -27.20 15.21
CA PRO A 600 10.95 -27.48 16.51
C PRO A 600 10.38 -26.62 17.66
N LEU A 601 10.08 -25.35 17.39
CA LEU A 601 9.47 -24.44 18.36
C LEU A 601 8.03 -24.85 18.68
N VAL A 602 7.24 -25.18 17.65
CA VAL A 602 5.86 -25.68 17.80
C VAL A 602 5.86 -26.94 18.67
N ASN A 603 6.66 -27.95 18.29
CA ASN A 603 6.74 -29.22 19.03
C ASN A 603 7.13 -29.01 20.50
N LYS A 604 8.06 -28.10 20.78
CA LYS A 604 8.47 -27.78 22.15
C LYS A 604 7.30 -27.17 22.94
N ARG A 605 6.61 -26.18 22.38
CA ARG A 605 5.47 -25.52 23.05
C ARG A 605 4.29 -26.46 23.24
N THR A 606 4.02 -27.33 22.28
CA THR A 606 2.97 -28.36 22.41
C THR A 606 3.27 -29.38 23.50
N ALA A 607 4.55 -29.69 23.76
CA ALA A 607 4.94 -30.63 24.81
C ALA A 607 5.00 -30.02 26.23
N GLU A 608 4.98 -28.69 26.35
CA GLU A 608 4.93 -27.96 27.63
C GLU A 608 3.50 -27.85 28.20
N ASN A 609 2.50 -28.13 27.36
CA ASN A 609 1.07 -28.22 27.70
C ASN A 609 0.60 -29.68 27.78
#